data_AF-A0A9Q3F6N7-F1
#
_entry.id   AF-A0A9Q3F6N7-F1
#
_cell.length_a   1.000
_cell.length_b   1.000
_cell.length_c   1.000
_cell.angle_alpha   90.00
_cell.angle_beta   90.00
_cell.angle_gamma   90.00
#
_symmetry.space_group_name_H-M   'P 1'
#
loop_
_entity.id
_entity.type
_entity.pdbx_description
1 polymer ?
#
loop_
_entity_poly.entity_id
_entity_poly.type
_entity_poly.pdbx_seq_one_letter_code
_entity_poly.pdbx_strand_id
1 'polypeptide(L)'
;MQDKDTRTSPIMVAMDANLHQKLRNPNGYNHTHPKAKELIKWCRSKGFKLTSPKRTPTYMGSNGTATTVDLTWENLPEIKLISICEVQIENHSLDNQKIINKMNVRKENIRNKE
;
A
#
# COMPACT_ATOMS: atom_id res chain seq x y z
N MET A 1 -8.79 -20.05 -9.21
CA MET A 1 -8.03 -20.62 -8.09
C MET A 1 -7.08 -19.54 -7.59
N GLN A 2 -7.10 -19.20 -6.30
CA GLN A 2 -6.17 -18.24 -5.72
C GLN A 2 -4.88 -19.01 -5.40
N ASP A 3 -3.73 -18.63 -5.97
CA ASP A 3 -2.47 -19.25 -5.56
C ASP A 3 -2.26 -18.91 -4.08
N LYS A 4 -2.22 -19.93 -3.22
CA LYS A 4 -1.89 -19.72 -1.82
C LYS A 4 -0.45 -19.25 -1.76
N ASP A 5 -0.20 -18.12 -1.09
CA ASP A 5 1.17 -17.66 -0.88
C ASP A 5 1.95 -18.71 -0.08
N THR A 6 2.99 -19.27 -0.69
CA THR A 6 3.86 -20.28 -0.07
C THR A 6 5.06 -19.67 0.66
N ARG A 7 5.23 -18.34 0.58
CA ARG A 7 6.32 -17.66 1.27
C ARG A 7 6.08 -17.67 2.77
N THR A 8 7.16 -17.83 3.51
CA THR A 8 7.16 -17.80 4.99
C THR A 8 7.71 -16.48 5.54
N SER A 9 8.40 -15.70 4.71
CA SER A 9 8.91 -14.38 5.08
C SER A 9 7.83 -13.29 4.91
N PRO A 10 7.65 -12.41 5.90
CA PRO A 10 6.85 -11.20 5.75
C PRO A 10 7.49 -10.24 4.75
N ILE A 11 6.68 -9.72 3.83
CA ILE A 11 7.05 -8.82 2.74
C ILE A 11 6.07 -7.64 2.75
N MET A 12 6.63 -6.44 2.80
CA MET A 12 5.92 -5.20 2.47
C MET A 12 6.33 -4.74 1.07
N VAL A 13 5.37 -4.31 0.27
CA VAL A 13 5.60 -3.63 -1.01
C VAL A 13 5.02 -2.22 -0.91
N ALA A 14 5.87 -1.21 -1.01
CA ALA A 14 5.46 0.19 -1.17
C ALA A 14 5.77 0.62 -2.62
N MET A 15 4.80 1.24 -3.29
CA MET A 15 4.87 1.48 -4.73
C MET A 15 4.10 2.73 -5.11
N ASP A 16 4.74 3.63 -5.86
CA ASP A 16 4.04 4.57 -6.73
C ASP A 16 3.65 3.80 -8.00
N ALA A 17 2.38 3.42 -8.10
CA ALA A 17 1.90 2.66 -9.25
C ALA A 17 1.55 3.57 -10.43
N ASN A 18 1.37 4.87 -10.19
CA ASN A 18 0.85 5.83 -11.16
C ASN A 18 -0.42 5.33 -11.89
N LEU A 19 -1.25 4.57 -11.17
CA LEU A 19 -2.43 3.88 -11.70
C LEU A 19 -3.66 4.23 -10.86
N HIS A 20 -4.64 4.84 -11.50
CA HIS A 20 -5.86 5.26 -10.82
C HIS A 20 -6.86 4.11 -10.66
N GLN A 21 -7.44 4.00 -9.47
CA GLN A 21 -8.56 3.10 -9.21
C GLN A 21 -9.62 3.82 -8.36
N LYS A 22 -10.86 3.89 -8.87
CA LYS A 22 -11.97 4.67 -8.29
C LYS A 22 -12.25 4.41 -6.81
N LEU A 23 -12.10 3.17 -6.33
CA LEU A 23 -12.35 2.82 -4.93
C LEU A 23 -11.16 3.13 -4.02
N ARG A 24 -9.99 3.45 -4.59
CA ARG A 24 -8.81 3.92 -3.87
C ARG A 24 -8.72 5.43 -3.86
N ASN A 25 -9.05 6.06 -4.98
CA ASN A 25 -9.10 7.51 -5.11
C ASN A 25 -10.10 8.17 -4.13
N PRO A 26 -9.87 9.44 -3.77
CA PRO A 26 -10.83 10.25 -3.02
C PRO A 26 -12.20 10.31 -3.71
N ASN A 27 -13.23 10.65 -2.92
CA ASN A 27 -14.55 10.93 -3.47
C ASN A 27 -14.46 12.07 -4.50
N GLY A 28 -15.17 11.92 -5.63
CA GLY A 28 -15.14 12.89 -6.73
C GLY A 28 -14.22 12.49 -7.89
N TYR A 29 -13.17 11.67 -7.66
CA TYR A 29 -12.30 11.19 -8.73
C TYR A 29 -12.68 9.77 -9.18
N ASN A 30 -13.47 9.67 -10.24
CA ASN A 30 -14.10 8.42 -10.68
C ASN A 30 -13.29 7.61 -11.72
N HIS A 31 -12.16 8.14 -12.18
CA HIS A 31 -11.36 7.49 -13.22
C HIS A 31 -10.70 6.20 -12.72
N THR A 32 -10.54 5.22 -13.62
CA THR A 32 -9.89 3.94 -13.32
C THR A 32 -9.15 3.42 -14.55
N HIS A 33 -7.85 3.17 -14.40
CA HIS A 33 -7.07 2.45 -15.41
C HIS A 33 -7.38 0.95 -15.37
N PRO A 34 -7.57 0.26 -16.51
CA PRO A 34 -7.72 -1.19 -16.56
C PRO A 34 -6.56 -1.93 -15.86
N LYS A 35 -5.33 -1.46 -16.10
CA LYS A 35 -4.10 -1.97 -15.44
C LYS A 35 -4.15 -1.87 -13.92
N ALA A 36 -4.84 -0.89 -13.35
CA ALA A 36 -5.00 -0.80 -11.89
C ALA A 36 -5.82 -1.97 -11.33
N LYS A 37 -6.88 -2.38 -12.05
CA LYS A 37 -7.70 -3.54 -11.67
C LYS A 37 -6.90 -4.84 -11.80
N GLU A 38 -6.13 -4.96 -12.87
CA GLU A 38 -5.24 -6.10 -13.12
C GLU A 38 -4.18 -6.22 -12.04
N LEU A 39 -3.48 -5.13 -11.71
CA LEU A 39 -2.48 -5.09 -10.64
C LEU A 39 -3.05 -5.54 -9.30
N ILE A 40 -4.20 -4.97 -8.90
CA ILE A 40 -4.86 -5.35 -7.64
C ILE A 40 -5.26 -6.83 -7.64
N LYS A 41 -5.79 -7.34 -8.76
CA LYS A 41 -6.17 -8.74 -8.92
C LYS A 41 -4.94 -9.65 -8.85
N TRP A 42 -3.86 -9.27 -9.51
CA TRP A 42 -2.62 -10.01 -9.56
C TRP A 42 -1.94 -10.08 -8.19
N CYS A 43 -1.77 -8.94 -7.49
CA CYS A 43 -1.22 -8.92 -6.13
C CYS A 43 -2.03 -9.82 -5.18
N ARG A 44 -3.37 -9.73 -5.22
CA ARG A 44 -4.26 -10.62 -4.44
C ARG A 44 -4.12 -12.09 -4.79
N SER A 45 -3.91 -12.40 -6.07
CA SER A 45 -3.67 -13.77 -6.53
C SER A 45 -2.34 -14.33 -6.01
N LYS A 46 -1.39 -13.46 -5.67
CA LYS A 46 -0.11 -13.80 -5.05
C LYS A 46 -0.13 -13.63 -3.53
N GLY A 47 -1.32 -13.64 -2.92
CA GLY A 47 -1.52 -13.56 -1.47
C GLY A 47 -1.16 -12.23 -0.80
N PHE A 48 -0.99 -11.16 -1.59
CA PHE A 48 -0.84 -9.82 -1.03
C PHE A 48 -2.20 -9.19 -0.71
N LYS A 49 -2.25 -8.52 0.43
CA LYS A 49 -3.36 -7.67 0.87
C LYS A 49 -2.96 -6.21 0.77
N LEU A 50 -3.84 -5.38 0.22
CA LEU A 50 -3.61 -3.94 0.20
C LEU A 50 -3.85 -3.36 1.60
N THR A 51 -2.86 -2.66 2.12
CA THR A 51 -2.89 -2.01 3.45
C THR A 51 -3.09 -0.51 3.37
N SER A 52 -2.79 0.13 2.23
CA SER A 52 -3.05 1.56 2.07
C SER A 52 -4.52 1.92 2.27
N PRO A 53 -4.80 3.08 2.91
CA PRO A 53 -6.15 3.50 3.21
C PRO A 53 -6.94 3.75 1.92
N LYS A 54 -8.25 3.47 1.99
CA LYS A 54 -9.17 3.78 0.89
C LYS A 54 -9.55 5.24 0.92
N ARG A 55 -9.71 5.84 -0.26
CA ARG A 55 -10.23 7.20 -0.45
C ARG A 55 -9.36 8.29 0.19
N THR A 56 -8.07 8.00 0.38
CA THR A 56 -7.10 8.94 0.94
C THR A 56 -6.11 9.33 -0.16
N PRO A 57 -5.98 10.62 -0.48
CA PRO A 57 -5.10 11.06 -1.55
C PRO A 57 -3.64 10.87 -1.17
N THR A 58 -2.83 10.40 -2.11
CA THR A 58 -1.37 10.31 -2.00
C THR A 58 -0.68 11.26 -2.97
N TYR A 59 -1.43 11.88 -3.87
CA TYR A 59 -0.94 12.88 -4.81
C TYR A 59 -1.92 14.05 -4.91
N MET A 60 -1.38 15.26 -4.85
CA MET A 60 -2.09 16.53 -4.99
C MET A 60 -1.56 17.26 -6.21
N GLY A 61 -2.35 17.26 -7.30
CA GLY A 61 -1.99 17.97 -8.53
C GLY A 61 -2.08 19.48 -8.38
N SER A 62 -1.34 20.21 -9.22
CA SER A 62 -1.29 21.68 -9.22
C SER A 62 -2.65 22.35 -9.46
N ASN A 63 -3.59 21.66 -10.11
CA ASN A 63 -4.97 22.12 -10.31
C ASN A 63 -5.92 21.79 -9.15
N GLY A 64 -5.39 21.32 -8.01
CA GLY A 64 -6.17 20.89 -6.85
C GLY A 64 -6.75 19.47 -6.95
N THR A 65 -6.45 18.72 -8.02
CA THR A 65 -6.91 17.34 -8.16
C THR A 65 -6.20 16.43 -7.18
N ALA A 66 -6.97 15.75 -6.33
CA ALA A 66 -6.45 14.79 -5.36
C ALA A 66 -6.63 13.36 -5.88
N THR A 67 -5.55 12.57 -5.92
CA THR A 67 -5.58 11.17 -6.38
C THR A 67 -4.78 10.24 -5.47
N THR A 68 -5.04 8.94 -5.59
CA THR A 68 -4.31 7.88 -4.89
C THR A 68 -3.59 7.03 -5.92
N VAL A 69 -2.26 7.16 -5.95
CA VAL A 69 -1.38 6.43 -6.88
C VAL A 69 -0.33 5.61 -6.14
N ASP A 70 -0.04 5.97 -4.89
CA ASP A 70 0.86 5.26 -4.01
C ASP A 70 0.10 4.21 -3.20
N LEU A 71 0.57 2.97 -3.24
CA LEU A 71 -0.09 1.82 -2.63
C LEU A 71 0.90 0.98 -1.82
N THR A 72 0.48 0.60 -0.61
CA THR A 72 1.23 -0.32 0.25
C THR A 72 0.50 -1.66 0.33
N TRP A 73 1.26 -2.74 0.23
CA TRP A 73 0.79 -4.12 0.32
C TRP A 73 1.60 -4.90 1.35
N GLU A 74 0.98 -5.88 1.99
CA GLU A 74 1.67 -6.89 2.80
C GLU A 74 1.26 -8.29 2.35
N ASN A 75 2.16 -9.27 2.43
CA ASN A 75 1.76 -10.67 2.46
C ASN A 75 1.61 -11.16 3.91
N LEU A 76 1.02 -12.33 4.10
CA LEU A 76 0.81 -12.94 5.43
C LEU A 76 0.10 -11.98 6.42
N PRO A 77 -1.11 -11.47 6.09
CA PRO A 77 -1.82 -10.48 6.91
C PRO A 77 -2.11 -10.94 8.36
N GLU A 78 -2.04 -12.24 8.63
CA GLU A 78 -2.13 -12.83 9.96
C GLU A 78 -0.96 -12.43 10.87
N ILE A 79 0.22 -12.15 10.31
CA ILE A 79 1.40 -11.67 11.04
C ILE A 79 1.25 -10.20 11.44
N LYS A 80 0.36 -9.46 10.75
CA LYS A 80 0.15 -8.01 10.93
C LYS A 80 1.48 -7.26 10.89
N LEU A 81 2.27 -7.49 9.83
CA LEU A 81 3.56 -6.83 9.65
C LEU A 81 3.37 -5.32 9.68
N ILE A 82 2.37 -4.81 8.97
CA ILE A 82 1.99 -3.40 8.98
C ILE A 82 0.85 -3.22 9.97
N SER A 83 1.14 -2.59 11.11
CA SER A 83 0.11 -2.29 12.12
C SER A 83 -0.70 -1.04 11.76
N ILE A 84 -0.05 -0.05 11.15
CA ILE A 84 -0.64 1.22 10.73
C ILE A 84 -0.06 1.62 9.37
N CYS A 85 -0.93 2.06 8.46
CA CYS A 85 -0.57 2.71 7.20
C CYS A 85 -1.39 4.00 7.08
N GLU A 86 -0.74 5.14 7.24
CA GLU A 86 -1.37 6.48 7.25
C GLU A 86 -0.76 7.36 6.17
N VAL A 87 -1.56 8.27 5.62
CA VAL A 87 -1.07 9.28 4.68
C VAL A 87 -1.04 10.62 5.39
N GLN A 88 0.12 11.25 5.44
CA GLN A 88 0.32 12.58 6.02
C GLN A 88 0.26 13.62 4.91
N ILE A 89 -0.77 14.46 4.98
CA ILE A 89 -1.05 15.51 3.98
C ILE A 89 -0.16 16.75 4.17
N GLU A 90 0.42 16.93 5.35
CA GLU A 90 1.34 18.02 5.65
C GLU A 90 2.78 17.63 5.25
N ASN A 91 3.23 18.01 4.04
CA ASN A 91 4.47 17.51 3.44
C ASN A 91 5.41 18.58 2.86
N HIS A 92 5.42 19.81 3.38
CA HIS A 92 6.27 20.92 2.90
C HIS A 92 6.08 21.32 1.43
N SER A 93 4.84 21.20 0.90
CA SER A 93 4.46 21.60 -0.46
C SER A 93 4.90 20.65 -1.59
N LEU A 94 5.21 19.38 -1.28
CA LEU A 94 5.35 18.36 -2.32
C LEU A 94 3.97 17.92 -2.82
N ASP A 95 3.88 17.55 -4.09
CA ASP A 95 2.67 17.00 -4.69
C ASP A 95 2.39 15.57 -4.20
N ASN A 96 3.42 14.74 -3.99
CA ASN A 96 3.28 13.43 -3.34
C ASN A 96 3.24 13.50 -1.81
N GLN A 97 2.17 12.96 -1.22
CA GLN A 97 1.92 12.91 0.23
C GLN A 97 2.72 11.78 0.89
N LYS A 98 3.21 12.02 2.10
CA LYS A 98 4.05 11.03 2.82
C LYS A 98 3.19 9.85 3.29
N ILE A 99 3.64 8.63 3.07
CA ILE A 99 3.03 7.42 3.64
C ILE A 99 3.84 6.96 4.85
N ILE A 100 3.19 6.91 6.02
CA ILE A 100 3.77 6.42 7.27
C ILE A 100 3.28 4.99 7.51
N ASN A 101 4.22 4.04 7.49
CA ASN A 101 3.97 2.66 7.86
C ASN A 101 4.59 2.40 9.24
N LYS A 102 3.78 1.96 10.21
CA LYS A 102 4.29 1.41 11.48
C LYS A 102 4.32 -0.10 11.36
N MET A 103 5.48 -0.69 11.67
CA MET A 103 5.74 -2.11 11.45
C MET A 103 5.96 -2.85 12.76
N ASN A 104 5.41 -4.06 12.86
CA ASN A 104 5.66 -4.98 13.96
C ASN A 104 6.86 -5.85 13.62
N VAL A 105 8.06 -5.38 13.95
CA VAL A 105 9.28 -6.17 13.83
C VAL A 105 9.59 -6.83 15.18
N ARG A 106 9.57 -8.17 15.23
CA ARG A 106 10.12 -8.89 16.37
C ARG A 106 11.63 -8.80 16.29
N LYS A 107 12.29 -8.37 17.38
CA LYS A 107 13.74 -8.57 17.52
C LYS A 107 13.98 -10.07 17.62
N GLU A 108 14.74 -10.64 16.70
CA GLU A 108 15.36 -11.93 16.97
C GLU A 108 16.39 -11.71 18.08
N ASN A 109 16.20 -12.40 19.21
CA ASN A 109 17.28 -12.57 20.17
C ASN A 109 18.29 -13.51 19.51
N ILE A 110 19.27 -12.94 18.81
CA ILE A 110 20.44 -13.68 18.35
C ILE A 110 21.15 -14.14 19.63
N ARG A 111 20.84 -15.36 20.10
CA ARG A 111 21.68 -16.05 21.05
C ARG A 111 22.92 -16.44 20.27
N ASN A 112 24.02 -15.74 20.50
CA ASN A 112 25.33 -16.23 20.13
C ASN A 112 25.45 -17.62 20.77
N LYS A 113 25.52 -18.66 19.93
CA LYS A 113 25.97 -19.96 20.41
C LYS A 113 27.45 -19.80 20.71
N GLU A 114 27.78 -19.81 22.00
CA GLU A 114 29.13 -20.05 22.50
C GLU A 114 29.65 -21.40 22.00
#